data_AF-A0A3D4ZNI4-F1
#
_entry.id   AF-A0A3D4ZNI4-F1
#
_cell.length_a   1.000
_cell.length_b   1.000
_cell.length_c   1.000
_cell.angle_alpha   90.00
_cell.angle_beta   90.00
_cell.angle_gamma   90.00
#
_symmetry.space_group_name_H-M   'P 1'
#
loop_
_entity.id
_entity.type
_entity.pdbx_description
1 polymer ?
#
loop_
_entity_poly.entity_id
_entity_poly.type
_entity_poly.pdbx_seq_one_letter_code
_entity_poly.pdbx_strand_id
1 'polypeptide(L)'
;MGILILLLLLMLASVAAAVFGILFLARERFALGGVLLGAGGLFSCLIGPILFAGLKVLKPNEALVLTLFGKYYGTLTGPGFFYVNPFVTAVNPAAQSAMVSNLLVVLCGNKDAQPIVNSGSIY
;
A
#
# COMPACT_ATOMS: atom_id res chain seq x y z
N MET A 1 -1.75 -14.16 0.27
CA MET A 1 -0.69 -14.86 -0.49
C MET A 1 -1.18 -15.30 -1.87
N GLY A 2 -2.21 -16.16 -1.99
CA GLY A 2 -2.70 -16.63 -3.30
C GLY A 2 -3.17 -15.53 -4.26
N ILE A 3 -3.92 -14.53 -3.77
CA ILE A 3 -4.38 -13.39 -4.58
C ILE A 3 -3.20 -12.57 -5.17
N LEU A 4 -2.10 -12.44 -4.41
CA LEU A 4 -0.93 -11.69 -4.84
C LEU A 4 -0.19 -12.42 -5.97
N ILE A 5 -0.05 -13.74 -5.84
CA ILE A 5 0.58 -14.60 -6.86
C ILE A 5 -0.25 -14.57 -8.14
N LEU A 6 -1.58 -14.64 -8.03
CA LEU A 6 -2.49 -14.54 -9.16
C LEU A 6 -2.35 -13.21 -9.90
N LEU A 7 -2.29 -12.09 -9.18
CA LEU A 7 -2.11 -10.76 -9.78
C LEU A 7 -0.74 -10.60 -10.46
N LEU A 8 0.31 -11.18 -9.86
CA LEU A 8 1.65 -11.15 -10.42
C LEU A 8 1.72 -11.96 -11.74
N LEU A 9 1.07 -13.12 -11.80
CA LEU A 9 0.92 -13.90 -13.03
C LEU A 9 0.12 -13.14 -14.10
N LEU A 10 -0.92 -12.41 -13.70
CA LEU A 10 -1.76 -11.62 -14.61
C LEU A 10 -0.99 -10.43 -15.22
N MET A 11 -0.11 -9.81 -14.44
CA MET A 11 0.85 -8.80 -14.95
C MET A 11 1.88 -9.40 -15.91
N LEU A 12 2.40 -10.60 -15.62
CA LEU A 12 3.32 -11.29 -16.53
C LEU A 12 2.64 -11.65 -17.86
N ALA A 13 1.38 -12.08 -17.81
CA ALA A 13 0.58 -12.39 -18.98
C ALA A 13 0.28 -11.14 -19.84
N SER A 14 0.00 -9.98 -19.22
CA SER A 14 -0.24 -8.74 -19.97
C SER A 14 1.01 -8.23 -20.69
N VAL A 15 2.19 -8.34 -20.05
CA VAL A 15 3.48 -8.02 -20.67
C VAL A 15 3.79 -8.99 -21.81
N ALA A 16 3.56 -10.29 -21.62
CA ALA A 16 3.74 -11.28 -22.69
C ALA A 16 2.80 -11.01 -23.88
N ALA A 17 1.54 -10.63 -23.63
CA ALA A 17 0.59 -10.27 -24.68
C ALA A 17 1.03 -9.02 -25.46
N ALA A 18 1.62 -8.03 -24.78
CA ALA A 18 2.17 -6.85 -25.45
C ALA A 18 3.38 -7.20 -26.34
N VAL A 19 4.29 -8.07 -25.87
CA VAL A 19 5.45 -8.56 -26.65
C VAL A 19 5.00 -9.40 -27.85
N PHE A 20 4.02 -10.28 -27.67
CA PHE A 20 3.40 -11.03 -28.76
C PHE A 20 2.69 -10.12 -29.77
N GLY A 21 2.03 -9.06 -29.29
CA GLY A 21 1.42 -8.04 -30.16
C GLY A 21 2.45 -7.34 -31.07
N ILE A 22 3.63 -7.02 -30.55
CA ILE A 22 4.74 -6.43 -31.33
C ILE A 22 5.27 -7.42 -32.37
N LEU A 23 5.50 -8.68 -31.99
CA LEU A 23 5.97 -9.73 -32.90
C LEU A 23 4.97 -10.03 -34.03
N PHE A 24 3.67 -9.98 -33.74
CA PHE A 24 2.62 -10.21 -34.73
C PHE A 24 2.45 -9.03 -35.69
N LEU A 25 2.72 -7.80 -35.23
CA LEU A 25 2.77 -6.59 -36.06
C LEU A 25 3.91 -6.67 -37.09
N ALA A 26 5.04 -7.29 -36.72
CA ALA A 26 6.18 -7.52 -37.61
C ALA A 26 5.93 -8.57 -38.71
N ARG A 27 4.80 -9.31 -38.66
CA ARG A 27 4.38 -10.29 -39.69
C ARG A 27 3.24 -9.81 -40.59
N GLU A 28 3.13 -8.50 -40.81
CA GLU A 28 2.15 -7.86 -41.73
C GLU A 28 0.66 -8.04 -41.32
N ARG A 29 0.38 -8.56 -40.11
CA ARG A 29 -0.99 -8.65 -39.55
C ARG A 29 -1.29 -7.43 -38.67
N PHE A 30 -1.35 -6.25 -39.28
CA PHE A 30 -1.49 -4.95 -38.62
C PHE A 30 -2.75 -4.84 -37.71
N ALA A 31 -3.89 -5.39 -38.15
CA ALA A 31 -5.13 -5.31 -37.38
C ALA A 31 -5.05 -6.06 -36.05
N LEU A 32 -4.52 -7.29 -36.05
CA LEU A 32 -4.41 -8.09 -34.84
C LEU A 32 -3.27 -7.60 -33.94
N GLY A 33 -2.12 -7.23 -34.52
CA GLY A 33 -1.00 -6.71 -33.74
C GLY A 33 -1.32 -5.39 -33.04
N GLY A 34 -2.00 -4.46 -33.73
CA GLY A 34 -2.38 -3.15 -33.17
C GLY A 34 -3.39 -3.27 -32.03
N VAL A 35 -4.38 -4.15 -32.17
CA VAL A 35 -5.39 -4.40 -31.13
C VAL A 35 -4.75 -5.05 -29.89
N LEU A 36 -3.87 -6.04 -30.06
CA LEU A 36 -3.19 -6.68 -28.93
C LEU A 36 -2.23 -5.74 -28.19
N LEU A 37 -1.49 -4.90 -28.91
CA LEU A 37 -0.55 -3.95 -28.32
C LEU A 37 -1.30 -2.80 -27.63
N GLY A 38 -2.36 -2.28 -28.25
CA GLY A 38 -3.23 -1.26 -27.66
C GLY A 38 -3.97 -1.76 -26.42
N ALA A 39 -4.57 -2.96 -26.49
CA ALA A 39 -5.27 -3.56 -25.36
C ALA A 39 -4.31 -3.95 -24.23
N GLY A 40 -3.16 -4.56 -24.55
CA GLY A 40 -2.14 -4.94 -23.56
C GLY A 40 -1.49 -3.73 -22.89
N GLY A 41 -1.16 -2.69 -23.67
CA GLY A 41 -0.61 -1.44 -23.16
C GLY A 41 -1.59 -0.65 -22.29
N LEU A 42 -2.86 -0.54 -22.73
CA LEU A 42 -3.91 0.12 -21.95
C LEU A 42 -4.19 -0.61 -20.64
N PHE A 43 -4.22 -1.95 -20.67
CA PHE A 43 -4.39 -2.78 -19.48
C PHE A 43 -3.21 -2.60 -18.52
N SER A 44 -1.97 -2.59 -19.01
CA SER A 44 -0.80 -2.34 -18.15
C SER A 44 -0.79 -0.93 -17.55
N CYS A 45 -1.29 0.07 -18.28
CA CYS A 45 -1.26 1.47 -17.87
C CYS A 45 -2.38 1.83 -16.87
N LEU A 46 -3.60 1.30 -17.05
CA LEU A 46 -4.73 1.60 -16.17
C LEU A 46 -4.81 0.65 -14.97
N ILE A 47 -4.63 -0.64 -15.21
CA ILE A 47 -4.83 -1.67 -14.19
C ILE A 47 -3.56 -1.93 -13.37
N GLY A 48 -2.38 -1.75 -13.96
CA GLY A 48 -1.11 -1.87 -13.25
C GLY A 48 -1.01 -0.98 -12.00
N PRO A 49 -1.15 0.35 -12.10
CA PRO A 49 -0.98 1.25 -10.96
C PRO A 49 -1.99 1.00 -9.83
N ILE A 50 -3.25 0.72 -10.21
CA ILE A 50 -4.34 0.47 -9.25
C ILE A 50 -4.11 -0.84 -8.50
N LEU A 51 -3.62 -1.88 -9.17
CA LEU A 51 -3.32 -3.16 -8.53
C LEU A 51 -2.13 -3.06 -7.57
N PHE A 52 -1.07 -2.30 -7.88
CA PHE A 52 0.08 -2.17 -6.97
C PHE A 52 -0.19 -1.29 -5.75
N ALA A 53 -1.12 -0.33 -5.83
CA ALA A 53 -1.49 0.54 -4.72
C ALA A 53 -2.13 -0.21 -3.53
N GLY A 54 -2.56 -1.46 -3.73
CA GLY A 54 -3.14 -2.32 -2.70
C GLY A 54 -2.14 -3.03 -1.78
N LEU A 55 -0.84 -3.00 -2.08
CA LEU A 55 0.15 -3.70 -1.27
C LEU A 55 0.50 -2.90 -0.01
N LYS A 56 0.31 -3.51 1.17
CA LYS A 56 0.67 -2.93 2.46
C LYS A 56 1.63 -3.87 3.20
N VAL A 57 2.70 -3.29 3.73
CA VAL A 57 3.71 -4.00 4.53
C VAL A 57 3.45 -3.71 5.99
N LEU A 58 3.20 -4.75 6.78
CA LEU A 58 2.97 -4.64 8.23
C LEU A 58 4.23 -5.03 8.99
N LYS A 59 4.72 -4.11 9.82
CA LYS A 59 5.83 -4.36 10.75
C LYS A 59 5.35 -5.19 11.96
N PRO A 60 6.24 -5.94 12.63
CA PRO A 60 5.94 -6.58 13.90
C PRO A 60 5.44 -5.53 14.92
N ASN A 61 4.34 -5.84 15.62
CA ASN A 61 3.63 -4.94 16.55
C ASN A 61 2.90 -3.74 15.92
N GLU A 62 2.69 -3.74 14.59
CA GLU A 62 1.84 -2.76 13.92
C GLU A 62 0.51 -3.39 13.50
N ALA A 63 -0.60 -2.73 13.80
CA ALA A 63 -1.93 -3.15 13.40
C ALA A 63 -2.58 -2.05 12.56
N LEU A 64 -3.17 -2.44 11.43
CA LEU A 64 -3.93 -1.51 10.58
C LEU A 64 -5.40 -1.89 10.59
N VAL A 65 -6.24 -0.90 10.89
CA VAL A 65 -7.69 -0.99 10.75
C VAL A 65 -8.04 -0.65 9.31
N LEU A 66 -8.82 -1.52 8.68
CA LEU A 66 -9.26 -1.38 7.31
C LEU A 66 -10.72 -0.88 7.27
N THR A 67 -10.94 0.24 6.60
CA THR A 67 -12.28 0.75 6.32
C THR A 67 -12.49 0.90 4.82
N LEU A 68 -13.61 0.39 4.33
CA LEU A 68 -14.01 0.50 2.93
C LEU A 68 -15.29 1.34 2.85
N PHE A 69 -15.26 2.47 2.14
CA PHE A 69 -16.39 3.39 2.03
C PHE A 69 -17.03 3.77 3.37
N GLY A 70 -16.21 3.97 4.41
CA GLY A 70 -16.67 4.33 5.76
C GLY A 70 -17.22 3.16 6.58
N LYS A 71 -17.30 1.94 6.04
CA LYS A 71 -17.62 0.73 6.81
C LYS A 71 -16.36 0.01 7.28
N TYR A 72 -16.35 -0.39 8.55
CA TYR A 72 -15.31 -1.26 9.09
C TYR A 72 -15.33 -2.61 8.38
N TYR A 73 -14.21 -2.94 7.73
CA TYR A 73 -14.05 -4.16 6.96
C TYR A 73 -13.24 -5.22 7.72
N GLY A 74 -12.42 -4.79 8.67
CA GLY A 74 -11.60 -5.69 9.49
C GLY A 74 -10.33 -5.03 9.99
N THR A 75 -9.50 -5.84 10.64
CA THR A 75 -8.17 -5.44 11.13
C THR A 75 -7.13 -6.44 10.64
N LEU A 76 -5.95 -5.93 10.30
CA LEU A 76 -4.79 -6.74 9.99
C LEU A 76 -3.86 -6.70 11.21
N THR A 77 -3.75 -7.84 11.89
CA THR A 77 -2.91 -8.04 13.06
C THR A 77 -1.95 -9.20 12.78
N GLY A 78 -0.82 -8.88 12.17
CA GLY A 78 0.22 -9.86 11.89
C GLY A 78 1.37 -9.25 11.09
N PRO A 79 2.63 -9.60 11.38
CA PRO A 79 3.76 -9.18 10.56
C PRO A 79 3.69 -9.85 9.19
N GLY A 80 3.86 -9.08 8.12
CA GLY A 80 3.89 -9.63 6.77
C GLY A 80 3.42 -8.70 5.67
N PHE A 81 3.38 -9.25 4.45
CA PHE A 81 2.88 -8.56 3.26
C PHE A 81 1.40 -8.90 3.05
N PHE A 82 0.54 -7.88 3.11
CA PHE A 82 -0.89 -8.02 2.89
C PHE A 82 -1.31 -7.27 1.63
N TYR A 83 -2.15 -7.91 0.84
CA TYR A 83 -2.80 -7.28 -0.30
C TYR A 83 -4.20 -6.85 0.14
N VAL A 84 -4.44 -5.55 0.17
CA VAL A 84 -5.75 -4.96 0.42
C VAL A 84 -6.25 -4.31 -0.87
N ASN A 85 -7.56 -4.20 -1.01
CA ASN A 85 -8.12 -3.49 -2.15
C ASN A 85 -7.69 -2.00 -2.08
N PRO A 86 -7.20 -1.39 -3.18
CA PRO A 86 -6.76 0.01 -3.22
C PRO A 86 -7.82 1.03 -2.77
N PHE A 87 -9.10 0.68 -2.76
CA PHE A 87 -10.18 1.55 -2.24
C PHE A 87 -10.34 1.51 -0.71
N VAL A 88 -9.53 0.72 -0.01
CA VAL A 88 -9.55 0.60 1.45
C VAL A 88 -8.63 1.65 2.06
N THR A 89 -9.17 2.43 3.00
CA THR A 89 -8.34 3.27 3.87
C THR A 89 -7.83 2.44 5.04
N ALA A 90 -6.51 2.43 5.21
CA ALA A 90 -5.85 1.69 6.27
C ALA A 90 -5.24 2.67 7.27
N VAL A 91 -5.73 2.67 8.51
CA VAL A 91 -5.28 3.58 9.57
C VAL A 91 -4.61 2.78 10.70
N ASN A 92 -3.54 3.32 11.27
CA ASN A 92 -2.88 2.75 12.44
C ASN A 92 -3.37 3.47 13.71
N PRO A 93 -4.32 2.89 14.46
CA PRO A 93 -4.87 3.53 15.65
C PRO A 93 -3.86 3.67 16.80
N ALA A 94 -2.84 2.80 16.86
CA ALA A 94 -1.84 2.84 17.93
C ALA A 94 -0.96 4.09 17.83
N ALA A 95 -0.56 4.48 16.62
CA ALA A 95 0.19 5.71 16.39
C ALA A 95 -0.60 6.97 16.79
N GLN A 96 -1.90 7.01 16.46
CA GLN A 96 -2.77 8.12 16.81
C GLN A 96 -3.03 8.21 18.32
N SER A 97 -3.24 7.08 18.98
CA SER A 97 -3.45 7.02 20.44
C SER A 97 -2.22 7.48 21.22
N ALA A 98 -1.00 7.14 20.78
CA ALA A 98 0.23 7.60 21.42
C ALA A 98 0.37 9.12 21.40
N MET A 99 0.06 9.78 20.29
CA MET A 99 0.11 11.25 20.17
C MET A 99 -0.92 11.92 21.07
N VAL A 100 -2.15 11.40 21.12
CA VAL A 100 -3.21 11.91 22.00
C VAL A 100 -2.84 11.71 23.47
N SER A 101 -2.28 10.55 23.83
CA SER A 101 -1.83 10.28 25.19
C SER A 101 -0.73 11.25 25.64
N ASN A 102 0.30 11.46 24.80
CA ASN A 102 1.37 12.42 25.11
C ASN A 102 0.85 13.85 25.24
N LEU A 103 -0.07 14.27 24.35
CA LEU A 103 -0.70 15.58 24.44
C LEU A 103 -1.55 15.72 25.69
N LEU A 104 -2.31 14.69 26.07
CA LEU A 104 -3.15 14.71 27.27
C LEU A 104 -2.33 14.77 28.56
N VAL A 105 -1.16 14.11 28.59
CA VAL A 105 -0.17 14.25 29.68
C VAL A 105 0.34 15.69 29.78
N VAL A 106 0.60 16.36 28.66
CA VAL A 106 1.02 17.77 28.65
C VAL A 106 -0.11 18.72 29.10
N LEU A 107 -1.34 18.49 28.62
CA LEU A 107 -2.49 19.36 28.93
C LEU A 107 -3.03 19.17 30.36
N CYS A 108 -3.02 17.94 30.89
CA CYS A 108 -3.44 17.65 32.26
C CYS A 108 -2.28 17.72 33.28
N GLY A 109 -1.06 18.00 32.82
CA GLY A 109 0.09 18.23 33.68
C GLY A 109 -0.08 19.53 34.46
N ASN A 110 -0.73 19.47 35.63
CA ASN A 110 -0.90 20.60 36.54
C ASN A 110 0.41 21.00 37.27
N LYS A 111 1.55 20.54 36.77
CA LYS A 111 2.90 20.89 37.23
C LYS A 111 3.55 21.66 36.10
N ASP A 112 3.97 22.89 36.37
CA ASP A 112 4.80 23.67 35.46
C ASP A 112 5.96 22.79 34.97
N ALA A 113 6.23 22.79 33.66
CA ALA A 113 7.31 22.01 33.09
C ALA A 113 8.64 22.51 33.70
N GLN A 114 9.14 21.83 34.73
CA GLN A 114 10.43 22.14 35.34
C GLN A 114 11.51 21.53 34.44
N PRO A 115 12.29 22.34 33.70
CA PRO A 115 13.38 21.80 32.91
C PRO A 115 14.43 21.22 33.87
N ILE A 116 14.69 19.92 33.75
CA ILE A 116 15.79 19.28 34.46
C ILE A 116 17.07 19.68 33.72
N VAL A 117 17.61 20.86 34.05
CA VAL A 117 18.91 21.30 33.54
C VAL A 117 19.96 20.48 34.28
N ASN A 118 20.53 19.49 33.61
CA ASN A 118 21.68 18.76 34.14
C ASN A 118 22.90 19.69 34.10
N SER A 119 23.07 20.51 35.13
CA SER A 119 24.29 21.30 35.40
C SER A 119 25.39 20.46 36.03
N GLY A 120 25.29 19.12 35.97
CA GLY A 120 26.37 18.23 36.34
C GLY A 120 27.57 18.53 35.45
N SER A 121 28.57 19.17 36.06
CA SER A 121 29.90 19.33 35.50
C SER A 121 30.37 17.96 35.01
N ILE A 122 30.47 17.83 33.69
CA ILE A 122 31.36 16.90 33.01
C ILE A 122 32.78 17.27 33.45
N TYR A 123 33.15 16.86 34.66
CA TYR A 123 34.53 16.62 35.03
C TYR A 123 34.96 15.29 34.41
#